data_AF-A0A9W5ESL8-F1
#
_entry.id   AF-A0A9W5ESL8-F1
#
_cell.length_a   1.000
_cell.length_b   1.000
_cell.length_c   1.000
_cell.angle_alpha   90.00
_cell.angle_beta   90.00
_cell.angle_gamma   90.00
#
_symmetry.space_group_name_H-M   'P 1'
#
loop_
_entity.id
_entity.type
_entity.pdbx_description
1 polymer ?
#
loop_
_entity_poly.entity_id
_entity_poly.type
_entity_poly.pdbx_seq_one_letter_code
_entity_poly.pdbx_strand_id
1 'polypeptide(L)'
;MKEQSSIFSKFKLIIILAFMSSLAPLATDMYLPALSEVQKSFATSSFLAQLSLASFFIAFSLGQLIYGPVSDVYGRKKPLYIGV
;
A
#
# COMPACT_ATOMS: atom_id res chain seq x y z
N MET A 1 -32.59 15.89 6.01
CA MET A 1 -31.32 16.66 6.06
C MET A 1 -30.12 15.89 6.66
N LYS A 2 -30.29 15.04 7.70
CA LYS A 2 -29.19 14.20 8.24
C LYS A 2 -28.67 13.10 7.29
N GLU A 3 -29.52 12.53 6.43
CA GLU A 3 -29.11 11.48 5.48
C GLU A 3 -28.16 11.98 4.38
N GLN A 4 -28.38 13.20 3.86
CA GLN A 4 -27.58 13.75 2.76
C GLN A 4 -26.14 14.07 3.18
N SER A 5 -25.95 14.51 4.42
CA SER A 5 -24.64 14.70 5.07
C SER A 5 -23.88 13.37 5.29
N SER A 6 -24.62 12.30 5.62
CA SER A 6 -24.06 10.95 5.79
C SER A 6 -23.53 10.36 4.48
N ILE A 7 -24.24 10.57 3.36
CA ILE A 7 -23.80 10.11 2.03
C ILE A 7 -22.48 10.79 1.63
N PHE A 8 -22.38 12.11 1.78
CA PHE A 8 -21.16 12.84 1.46
C PHE A 8 -19.96 12.38 2.32
N SER A 9 -20.21 12.08 3.59
CA SER A 9 -19.21 11.53 4.51
C SER A 9 -18.76 10.12 4.13
N LYS A 10 -19.68 9.26 3.69
CA LYS A 10 -19.38 7.91 3.19
C LYS A 10 -18.59 7.95 1.88
N PHE A 11 -18.98 8.83 0.96
CA PHE A 11 -18.28 9.01 -0.32
C PHE A 11 -16.84 9.49 -0.11
N LYS A 12 -16.62 10.44 0.81
CA LYS A 12 -15.28 10.88 1.21
C LYS A 12 -14.43 9.72 1.76
N LEU A 13 -15.01 8.87 2.61
CA LEU A 13 -14.30 7.69 3.14
C LEU A 13 -13.96 6.68 2.05
N ILE A 14 -14.87 6.42 1.12
CA ILE A 14 -14.63 5.52 -0.02
C ILE A 14 -13.44 6.01 -0.84
N ILE A 15 -13.39 7.32 -1.16
CA ILE A 15 -12.26 7.91 -1.88
C ILE A 15 -10.95 7.73 -1.12
N ILE A 16 -10.93 8.06 0.18
CA ILE A 16 -9.72 7.90 1.00
C ILE A 16 -9.26 6.45 1.01
N LEU A 17 -10.16 5.51 1.27
CA LEU A 17 -9.82 4.08 1.30
C LEU A 17 -9.36 3.56 -0.06
N ALA A 18 -9.96 4.04 -1.15
CA ALA A 18 -9.56 3.68 -2.51
C ALA A 18 -8.14 4.17 -2.83
N PHE A 19 -7.78 5.40 -2.44
CA PHE A 19 -6.41 5.90 -2.60
C PHE A 19 -5.42 5.15 -1.71
N MET A 20 -5.80 4.81 -0.48
CA MET A 20 -4.91 4.07 0.41
C MET A 20 -4.69 2.62 -0.06
N SER A 21 -5.73 1.95 -0.56
CA SER A 21 -5.61 0.57 -1.07
C SER A 21 -4.95 0.51 -2.45
N SER A 22 -5.01 1.58 -3.24
CA SER A 22 -4.37 1.62 -4.57
C SER A 22 -2.85 1.77 -4.53
N LEU A 23 -2.26 2.17 -3.39
CA LEU A 23 -0.81 2.36 -3.29
C LEU A 23 0.00 1.12 -3.67
N ALA A 24 -0.41 -0.06 -3.20
CA ALA A 24 0.29 -1.32 -3.48
C ALA A 24 0.24 -1.75 -4.96
N PRO A 25 -0.94 -1.83 -5.61
CA PRO A 25 -1.00 -2.14 -7.04
C PRO A 25 -0.34 -1.05 -7.90
N LEU A 26 -0.49 0.23 -7.55
CA LEU A 26 0.14 1.33 -8.28
C LEU A 26 1.67 1.29 -8.20
N ALA A 27 2.23 1.01 -7.02
CA ALA A 27 3.67 0.80 -6.86
C ALA A 27 4.17 -0.38 -7.69
N THR A 28 3.40 -1.48 -7.72
CA THR A 28 3.74 -2.68 -8.49
C THR A 28 3.75 -2.39 -9.99
N ASP A 29 2.69 -1.76 -10.50
CA ASP A 29 2.52 -1.41 -11.92
C ASP A 29 3.61 -0.45 -12.40
N MET A 30 4.07 0.45 -11.53
CA MET A 30 5.22 1.32 -11.82
C MET A 30 6.57 0.57 -11.77
N TYR A 31 6.72 -0.38 -10.85
CA TYR A 31 7.99 -1.07 -10.62
C TYR A 31 8.31 -2.10 -11.70
N LEU A 32 7.31 -2.84 -12.19
CA LEU A 32 7.46 -3.88 -13.22
C LEU A 32 8.19 -3.39 -14.49
N PRO A 33 7.80 -2.29 -15.15
CA PRO A 33 8.54 -1.76 -16.29
C PRO A 33 9.89 -1.16 -15.87
N ALA A 34 9.98 -0.58 -14.66
CA ALA A 34 11.21 0.00 -14.14
C ALA A 34 12.29 -1.03 -13.79
N LEU A 35 11.94 -2.31 -13.58
CA LEU A 35 12.89 -3.39 -13.29
C LEU A 35 14.02 -3.48 -14.32
N SER A 36 13.69 -3.30 -15.61
CA SER A 36 14.68 -3.33 -16.69
C SER A 36 15.68 -2.18 -16.58
N GLU A 37 15.22 -1.01 -16.14
CA GLU A 37 16.08 0.16 -15.93
C GLU A 37 16.94 0.00 -14.68
N VAL A 38 16.35 -0.48 -13.56
CA VAL A 38 17.08 -0.82 -12.33
C VAL A 38 18.19 -1.82 -12.62
N GLN A 39 17.93 -2.85 -13.41
CA GLN A 39 18.95 -3.84 -13.78
C GLN A 39 20.16 -3.18 -14.48
N LYS A 40 19.90 -2.27 -15.42
CA LYS A 40 20.94 -1.56 -16.18
C LYS A 40 21.70 -0.56 -15.31
N SER A 41 20.99 0.28 -14.56
CA SER A 41 21.59 1.34 -13.74
C SER A 41 22.47 0.78 -12.61
N PHE A 42 22.08 -0.37 -12.03
CA PHE A 42 22.84 -1.01 -10.95
C PHE A 42 23.79 -2.12 -11.44
N ALA A 43 23.92 -2.33 -12.76
CA ALA A 43 24.73 -3.40 -13.35
C ALA A 43 24.53 -4.77 -12.67
N THR A 44 23.28 -5.10 -12.35
CA THR A 44 22.91 -6.26 -11.54
C THR A 44 22.24 -7.36 -12.36
N SER A 45 22.00 -8.52 -11.76
CA SER A 45 21.30 -9.63 -12.42
C SER A 45 19.77 -9.46 -12.34
N SER A 46 19.05 -10.05 -13.29
CA SER A 46 17.58 -10.06 -13.27
C SER A 46 17.04 -10.72 -11.99
N PHE A 47 17.74 -11.73 -11.46
CA PHE A 47 17.38 -12.37 -10.20
C PHE A 47 17.41 -11.38 -9.03
N LEU A 48 18.47 -10.58 -8.89
CA LEU A 48 18.58 -9.62 -7.79
C LEU A 48 17.56 -8.48 -7.92
N ALA A 49 17.27 -8.03 -9.15
CA ALA A 49 16.22 -7.04 -9.40
C ALA A 49 14.81 -7.59 -9.10
N GLN A 50 14.53 -8.86 -9.41
CA GLN A 50 13.25 -9.49 -9.02
C GLN A 50 13.17 -9.75 -7.52
N LEU A 51 14.31 -10.08 -6.89
CA LEU A 51 14.38 -10.32 -5.45
C LEU A 51 14.06 -9.05 -4.64
N SER A 52 14.39 -7.85 -5.13
CA SER A 52 13.99 -6.61 -4.44
C SER A 52 12.47 -6.42 -4.44
N LEU A 53 11.79 -6.71 -5.57
CA LEU A 53 10.33 -6.68 -5.64
C LEU A 53 9.69 -7.77 -4.76
N ALA A 54 10.25 -8.98 -4.77
CA ALA A 54 9.80 -10.05 -3.88
C ALA A 54 9.97 -9.67 -2.41
N SER A 55 11.10 -9.06 -2.05
CA SER A 55 11.38 -8.58 -0.69
C SER A 55 10.38 -7.51 -0.25
N PHE A 56 10.00 -6.60 -1.15
CA PHE A 56 8.92 -5.64 -0.91
C PHE A 56 7.61 -6.34 -0.56
N PHE A 57 7.18 -7.34 -1.33
CA PHE A 57 5.95 -8.07 -1.03
C PHE A 57 6.01 -8.86 0.29
N ILE A 58 7.14 -9.50 0.58
CA ILE A 58 7.34 -10.20 1.87
C ILE A 58 7.20 -9.19 3.02
N ALA A 59 7.90 -8.07 2.96
CA ALA A 59 7.82 -7.03 3.98
C ALA A 59 6.40 -6.46 4.09
N PHE A 60 5.73 -6.21 2.97
CA PHE A 60 4.36 -5.70 2.94
C PHE A 60 3.37 -6.69 3.57
N SER A 61 3.43 -7.97 3.22
CA SER A 61 2.58 -9.01 3.78
C SER A 61 2.82 -9.21 5.28
N LEU A 62 4.07 -9.22 5.73
CA LEU A 62 4.40 -9.27 7.16
C LEU A 62 3.88 -8.03 7.91
N GLY A 63 4.01 -6.85 7.30
CA GLY A 63 3.44 -5.61 7.83
C GLY A 63 1.92 -5.68 7.99
N GLN A 64 1.20 -6.26 7.02
CA GLN A 64 -0.26 -6.45 7.11
C GLN A 64 -0.66 -7.37 8.27
N LEU A 65 0.13 -8.42 8.55
CA LEU A 65 -0.14 -9.33 9.69
C LEU A 65 -0.04 -8.63 11.04
N ILE A 66 0.79 -7.60 11.17
CA ILE A 66 0.93 -6.80 12.40
C ILE A 66 -0.11 -5.69 12.42
N TYR A 67 -0.23 -4.97 11.31
CA TYR A 67 -1.07 -3.78 11.21
C TYR A 67 -2.56 -4.09 11.32
N GLY A 68 -3.01 -5.27 10.85
CA GLY A 68 -4.39 -5.75 11.00
C GLY A 68 -4.82 -5.84 12.48
N PRO A 69 -4.20 -6.71 13.29
CA PRO A 69 -4.50 -6.83 14.72
C PRO A 69 -4.34 -5.52 15.50
N VAL A 70 -3.31 -4.72 15.19
CA VAL A 70 -3.09 -3.40 15.82
C VAL A 70 -4.25 -2.45 15.49
N SER A 71 -4.72 -2.45 14.23
CA SER A 71 -5.91 -1.70 13.79
C SER A 71 -7.18 -2.14 14.51
N ASP A 72 -7.33 -3.43 14.80
CA ASP A 72 -8.50 -3.96 15.49
C ASP A 72 -8.48 -3.65 17.00
N VAL A 73 -7.32 -3.69 17.65
CA VAL A 73 -7.18 -3.43 19.11
C VAL A 73 -7.24 -1.94 19.45
N TYR A 74 -6.49 -1.09 18.72
CA TYR A 74 -6.37 0.35 19.05
C TYR A 74 -7.38 1.23 18.32
N GLY A 75 -8.20 0.63 17.46
CA GLY A 75 -9.18 1.30 16.60
C GLY A 75 -8.52 1.90 15.35
N ARG A 76 -9.19 1.75 14.20
CA ARG A 76 -8.66 2.01 12.85
C ARG A 76 -7.99 3.37 12.63
N LYS A 77 -8.42 4.43 13.33
CA LYS A 77 -7.88 5.80 13.13
C LYS A 77 -6.46 5.98 13.66
N LYS A 78 -6.12 5.40 14.81
CA LYS A 78 -4.80 5.66 15.44
C LYS A 78 -3.66 5.02 14.64
N PRO A 79 -3.76 3.74 14.21
CA PRO A 79 -2.74 3.14 13.35
C PRO A 79 -2.65 3.86 12.00
N LEU A 80 -3.78 4.36 11.46
CA LEU A 80 -3.80 5.14 10.22
C LEU A 80 -2.86 6.35 10.25
N TYR A 81 -2.85 7.08 11.37
CA TYR A 81 -1.99 8.24 11.56
C TYR A 81 -0.53 7.90 11.87
N ILE A 82 -0.25 6.65 12.25
CA ILE A 82 1.12 6.19 12.51
C ILE A 82 1.75 5.66 11.21
N GLY A 83 0.94 5.05 10.32
CA GLY A 83 1.39 4.46 9.07
C GLY A 83 1.41 5.40 7.85
N VAL A 84 0.79 6.59 7.96
CA VAL A 84 0.92 7.72 7.01
C VAL A 84 1.93 8.70 7.56
#